data_AF-A0A2D5VXS6-F1
#
_entry.id   AF-A0A2D5VXS6-F1
#
_cell.length_a   1.000
_cell.length_b   1.000
_cell.length_c   1.000
_cell.angle_alpha   90.00
_cell.angle_beta   90.00
_cell.angle_gamma   90.00
#
_symmetry.space_group_name_H-M   'P 1'
#
loop_
_entity.id
_entity.type
_entity.pdbx_description
1 polymer ?
#
loop_
_entity_poly.entity_id
_entity_poly.type
_entity_poly.pdbx_seq_one_letter_code
_entity_poly.pdbx_strand_id
1 'polypeptide(L)'
;MSDSKKPELPDLPEKFDSATKLKKEEPSVVVSSVEDSTAAALSDALSSSFKIIQGLMVGVVVIFLCSGFFTVEPNEVAIKLRFGKPVGAGQDRILQQGLHWSPPSPIGEVVKIPIGETRSIVATNCWYATTPEMEISGELPFAAASFRPGVDGYAITSDENIIHVRADAKYLISEPVSFKFNFLDVENLLRNAL
;
A
#
# COMPACT_ATOMS: atom_id res chain seq x y z
N MET A 1 -74.20 -33.79 -98.50
CA MET A 1 -74.60 -35.20 -98.34
C MET A 1 -73.99 -35.69 -97.05
N SER A 2 -74.85 -36.11 -96.11
CA SER A 2 -74.63 -37.11 -95.04
C SER A 2 -73.43 -36.91 -94.09
N ASP A 3 -73.50 -37.14 -92.78
CA ASP A 3 -74.51 -37.84 -92.01
C ASP A 3 -74.39 -37.47 -90.52
N SER A 4 -75.41 -37.93 -89.82
CA SER A 4 -75.82 -37.75 -88.45
C SER A 4 -74.90 -38.42 -87.41
N LYS A 5 -74.74 -37.75 -86.27
CA LYS A 5 -75.13 -38.24 -84.92
C LYS A 5 -74.85 -39.71 -84.58
N LYS A 6 -73.97 -39.97 -83.60
CA LYS A 6 -74.34 -40.51 -82.27
C LYS A 6 -73.15 -40.61 -81.27
N PRO A 7 -73.44 -40.66 -79.95
CA PRO A 7 -72.49 -40.51 -78.83
C PRO A 7 -72.14 -41.85 -78.14
N GLU A 8 -71.04 -41.87 -77.38
CA GLU A 8 -70.78 -42.85 -76.31
C GLU A 8 -70.11 -42.17 -75.11
N LEU A 9 -70.73 -42.32 -73.94
CA LEU A 9 -70.18 -42.17 -72.58
C LEU A 9 -69.99 -43.59 -72.01
N PRO A 10 -69.36 -43.84 -70.85
CA PRO A 10 -68.32 -43.12 -70.10
C PRO A 10 -67.16 -44.08 -69.67
N ASP A 11 -66.02 -43.55 -69.21
CA ASP A 11 -65.14 -44.29 -68.28
C ASP A 11 -64.56 -43.33 -67.24
N LEU A 12 -64.88 -43.58 -65.98
CA LEU A 12 -64.26 -43.01 -64.77
C LEU A 12 -63.39 -44.11 -64.16
N PRO A 13 -62.49 -43.81 -63.20
CA PRO A 13 -61.60 -42.66 -63.05
C PRO A 13 -60.16 -43.13 -62.76
N GLU A 14 -59.13 -42.34 -63.10
CA GLU A 14 -57.84 -42.53 -62.42
C GLU A 14 -57.11 -41.20 -62.17
N LYS A 15 -56.83 -41.04 -60.87
CA LYS A 15 -55.65 -40.39 -60.27
C LYS A 15 -55.66 -38.86 -60.17
N PHE A 16 -55.92 -38.46 -58.92
CA PHE A 16 -55.34 -37.33 -58.23
C PHE A 16 -53.96 -36.96 -58.77
N ASP A 17 -53.75 -35.68 -59.09
CA ASP A 17 -52.54 -34.99 -58.65
C ASP A 17 -52.68 -33.47 -58.84
N SER A 18 -52.69 -32.78 -57.70
CA SER A 18 -51.74 -31.71 -57.41
C SER A 18 -51.70 -30.50 -58.36
N ALA A 19 -52.42 -29.42 -58.01
CA ALA A 19 -51.83 -28.09 -57.86
C ALA A 19 -52.90 -27.04 -57.46
N THR A 20 -53.27 -27.06 -56.19
CA THR A 20 -53.78 -25.88 -55.50
C THR A 20 -52.66 -24.83 -55.47
N LYS A 21 -52.77 -23.74 -56.23
CA LYS A 21 -51.99 -22.51 -55.95
C LYS A 21 -52.91 -21.53 -55.22
N LEU A 22 -53.16 -21.84 -53.95
CA LEU A 22 -53.70 -20.91 -52.97
C LEU A 22 -52.72 -19.75 -52.83
N LYS A 23 -53.26 -18.55 -52.98
CA LYS A 23 -52.70 -17.27 -52.55
C LYS A 23 -52.18 -17.44 -51.11
N LYS A 24 -50.84 -17.42 -50.94
CA LYS A 24 -50.18 -17.40 -49.64
C LYS A 24 -50.09 -15.95 -49.17
N GLU A 25 -51.11 -15.50 -48.46
CA GLU A 25 -50.96 -14.47 -47.43
C GLU A 25 -50.78 -15.20 -46.10
N GLU A 26 -49.61 -15.08 -45.48
CA GLU A 26 -49.43 -15.22 -44.04
C GLU A 26 -48.10 -14.58 -43.62
N PRO A 27 -48.03 -14.03 -42.39
CA PRO A 27 -47.16 -12.93 -41.99
C PRO A 27 -45.74 -13.40 -41.69
N SER A 28 -44.74 -12.64 -42.13
CA SER A 28 -43.37 -12.79 -41.62
C SER A 28 -43.33 -12.30 -40.18
N VAL A 29 -43.36 -13.24 -39.24
CA VAL A 29 -43.28 -12.99 -37.81
C VAL A 29 -41.96 -12.30 -37.48
N VAL A 30 -42.07 -11.24 -36.70
CA VAL A 30 -41.09 -10.22 -36.27
C VAL A 30 -40.06 -10.77 -35.27
N VAL A 31 -39.63 -12.03 -35.37
CA VAL A 31 -38.85 -12.67 -34.29
C VAL A 31 -37.38 -12.21 -34.24
N SER A 32 -36.76 -11.89 -35.38
CA SER A 32 -35.32 -11.54 -35.42
C SER A 32 -34.99 -10.18 -34.78
N SER A 33 -35.92 -9.23 -34.77
CA SER A 33 -35.65 -7.89 -34.21
C SER A 33 -35.57 -7.87 -32.69
N VAL A 34 -36.22 -8.82 -32.01
CA VAL A 34 -36.30 -8.85 -30.54
C VAL A 34 -35.05 -9.45 -29.91
N GLU A 35 -34.46 -10.48 -30.52
CA GLU A 35 -33.19 -11.09 -30.08
C GLU A 35 -32.01 -10.13 -30.26
N ASP A 36 -31.94 -9.42 -31.39
CA ASP A 36 -30.92 -8.38 -31.63
C ASP A 36 -31.06 -7.20 -30.65
N SER A 37 -32.29 -6.82 -30.30
CA SER A 37 -32.56 -5.73 -29.35
C SER A 37 -32.21 -6.09 -27.91
N THR A 38 -32.48 -7.34 -27.51
CA THR A 38 -32.13 -7.83 -26.17
C THR A 38 -30.62 -8.04 -26.04
N ALA A 39 -29.95 -8.59 -27.05
CA ALA A 39 -28.50 -8.67 -27.10
C ALA A 39 -27.83 -7.28 -27.08
N ALA A 40 -28.36 -6.32 -27.84
CA ALA A 40 -27.87 -4.94 -27.86
C ALA A 40 -28.07 -4.22 -26.51
N ALA A 41 -29.24 -4.36 -25.88
CA ALA A 41 -29.51 -3.76 -24.58
C ALA A 41 -28.63 -4.34 -23.46
N LEU A 42 -28.36 -5.65 -23.50
CA LEU A 42 -27.46 -6.31 -22.55
C LEU A 42 -26.00 -5.87 -22.75
N SER A 43 -25.54 -5.77 -24.00
CA SER A 43 -24.19 -5.30 -24.32
C SER A 43 -23.97 -3.82 -23.95
N ASP A 44 -24.97 -2.96 -24.16
CA ASP A 44 -24.89 -1.55 -23.83
C ASP A 44 -24.95 -1.32 -22.30
N ALA A 45 -25.79 -2.08 -21.59
CA ALA A 45 -25.79 -2.10 -20.14
C ALA A 45 -24.45 -2.57 -19.56
N LEU A 46 -23.84 -3.61 -20.15
CA LEU A 46 -22.51 -4.09 -19.74
C LEU A 46 -21.42 -3.05 -20.02
N SER A 47 -21.38 -2.47 -21.23
CA SER A 47 -20.42 -1.41 -21.61
C SER A 47 -20.55 -0.16 -20.73
N SER A 48 -21.78 0.21 -20.39
CA SER A 48 -22.08 1.30 -19.46
C SER A 48 -21.57 1.00 -18.04
N SER A 49 -21.80 -0.22 -17.55
CA SER A 49 -21.28 -0.64 -16.24
C SER A 49 -19.75 -0.64 -16.19
N PHE A 50 -19.07 -1.01 -17.29
CA PHE A 50 -17.62 -0.90 -17.41
C PHE A 50 -17.12 0.55 -17.37
N LYS A 51 -17.82 1.49 -18.01
CA LYS A 51 -17.46 2.93 -17.96
C LYS A 51 -17.56 3.51 -16.55
N ILE A 52 -18.58 3.12 -15.79
CA ILE A 52 -18.75 3.54 -14.39
C ILE A 52 -17.60 2.97 -13.53
N ILE A 53 -17.30 1.68 -13.68
CA ILE A 53 -16.19 1.05 -12.96
C ILE A 53 -14.84 1.67 -13.34
N GLN A 54 -14.64 2.01 -14.61
CA GLN A 54 -13.43 2.64 -15.10
C GLN A 54 -13.27 4.05 -14.53
N GLY A 55 -14.36 4.83 -14.46
CA GLY A 55 -14.37 6.13 -13.81
C GLY A 55 -14.02 6.03 -12.32
N LEU A 56 -14.61 5.06 -11.61
CA LEU A 56 -14.30 4.80 -10.20
C LEU A 56 -12.82 4.40 -10.01
N MET A 57 -12.31 3.49 -10.84
CA MET A 57 -10.92 3.04 -10.79
C MET A 57 -9.96 4.21 -11.00
N VAL A 58 -10.21 5.06 -12.00
CA VAL A 58 -9.39 6.26 -12.25
C VAL A 58 -9.48 7.22 -11.06
N GLY A 59 -10.67 7.44 -10.50
CA GLY A 59 -10.85 8.30 -9.33
C GLY A 59 -10.03 7.82 -8.13
N VAL A 60 -10.04 6.51 -7.83
CA VAL A 60 -9.23 5.92 -6.76
C VAL A 60 -7.73 6.08 -7.04
N VAL A 61 -7.29 5.87 -8.29
CA VAL A 61 -5.88 6.06 -8.67
C VAL A 61 -5.43 7.51 -8.48
N VAL A 62 -6.27 8.49 -8.84
CA VAL A 62 -5.95 9.91 -8.64
C VAL A 62 -5.86 10.24 -7.14
N ILE A 63 -6.80 9.77 -6.32
CA ILE A 63 -6.75 9.94 -4.86
C ILE A 63 -5.49 9.30 -4.29
N PHE A 64 -5.13 8.10 -4.76
CA PHE A 64 -3.92 7.40 -4.34
C PHE A 64 -2.65 8.18 -4.70
N LEU A 65 -2.57 8.76 -5.90
CA LEU A 65 -1.44 9.63 -6.29
C LEU A 65 -1.39 10.92 -5.47
N CYS A 66 -2.54 11.54 -5.19
CA CYS A 66 -2.63 12.73 -4.33
C CYS A 66 -2.33 12.41 -2.86
N SER A 67 -2.51 11.17 -2.40
CA SER A 67 -2.13 10.75 -1.05
C SER A 67 -0.61 10.78 -0.82
N GLY A 68 0.19 10.97 -1.88
CA GLY A 68 1.65 11.06 -1.81
C GLY A 68 2.23 12.41 -1.36
N PHE A 69 1.39 13.43 -1.14
CA PHE A 69 1.85 14.73 -0.64
C PHE A 69 2.13 14.67 0.87
N PHE A 70 3.31 15.13 1.28
CA PHE A 70 3.71 15.23 2.67
C PHE A 70 4.50 16.50 2.92
N THR A 71 4.41 17.01 4.15
CA THR A 71 5.14 18.20 4.58
C THR A 71 6.19 17.82 5.62
N VAL A 72 7.35 18.46 5.52
CA VAL A 72 8.47 18.30 6.45
C VAL A 72 8.55 19.53 7.35
N GLU A 73 8.64 19.31 8.66
CA GLU A 73 8.72 20.38 9.65
C GLU A 73 10.13 21.01 9.69
N PRO A 74 10.27 22.26 10.18
CA PRO A 74 11.57 22.96 10.23
C PRO A 74 12.64 22.23 11.06
N ASN A 75 12.24 21.45 12.07
CA ASN A 75 13.15 20.74 12.97
C ASN A 75 13.42 19.29 12.51
N GLU A 76 12.85 18.88 11.38
CA GLU A 76 12.93 17.52 10.84
C GLU A 76 13.55 17.53 9.44
N VAL A 77 14.21 16.43 9.11
CA VAL A 77 14.64 16.12 7.75
C VAL A 77 13.93 14.86 7.31
N ALA A 78 13.38 14.88 6.09
CA ALA A 78 12.83 13.67 5.48
C ALA A 78 13.81 13.06 4.48
N ILE A 79 13.89 11.74 4.48
CA ILE A 79 14.60 10.96 3.46
C ILE A 79 13.55 10.16 2.69
N LYS A 80 13.48 10.36 1.37
CA LYS A 80 12.68 9.51 0.49
C LYS A 80 13.46 8.22 0.24
N LEU A 81 12.82 7.09 0.48
CA LEU A 81 13.29 5.79 0.05
C LEU A 81 12.43 5.30 -1.12
N ARG A 82 13.05 4.70 -2.12
CA ARG A 82 12.36 3.87 -3.11
C ARG A 82 12.84 2.43 -2.97
N PHE A 83 11.92 1.51 -2.71
CA PHE A 83 12.23 0.09 -2.47
C PHE A 83 13.35 -0.12 -1.43
N GLY A 84 13.28 0.60 -0.31
CA GLY A 84 14.26 0.51 0.77
C GLY A 84 15.63 1.13 0.48
N LYS A 85 15.84 1.71 -0.71
CA LYS A 85 17.07 2.45 -1.03
C LYS A 85 16.82 3.95 -0.94
N PRO A 86 17.68 4.73 -0.27
CA PRO A 86 17.55 6.18 -0.26
C PRO A 86 17.71 6.72 -1.69
N VAL A 87 16.70 7.43 -2.18
CA VAL A 87 16.75 8.09 -3.50
C VAL A 87 17.33 9.49 -3.36
N GLY A 88 18.28 9.81 -4.23
CA GLY A 88 19.07 11.06 -4.21
C GLY A 88 20.57 10.78 -4.20
N ALA A 89 21.38 11.68 -4.74
CA ALA A 89 22.84 11.62 -4.70
C ALA A 89 23.37 12.68 -3.71
N GLY A 90 24.17 12.27 -2.73
CA GLY A 90 24.76 13.20 -1.75
C GLY A 90 23.71 13.98 -0.97
N GLN A 91 23.79 15.32 -1.02
CA GLN A 91 22.93 16.25 -0.28
C GLN A 91 21.46 16.25 -0.77
N ASP A 92 21.17 15.76 -1.99
CA ASP A 92 19.81 15.65 -2.52
C ASP A 92 18.97 14.53 -1.86
N ARG A 93 19.59 13.71 -0.99
CA ARG A 93 18.85 12.73 -0.14
C ARG A 93 18.14 13.41 1.04
N ILE A 94 18.57 14.61 1.40
CA ILE A 94 18.12 15.36 2.57
C ILE A 94 17.06 16.33 2.08
N LEU A 95 15.78 15.98 2.28
CA LEU A 95 14.69 16.89 1.98
C LEU A 95 14.52 17.83 3.16
N GLN A 96 14.91 19.08 2.93
CA GLN A 96 14.70 20.18 3.85
C GLN A 96 13.20 20.54 3.95
N GLN A 97 12.89 21.41 4.91
CA GLN A 97 11.54 21.95 5.16
C GLN A 97 10.80 22.30 3.86
N GLY A 98 9.55 21.87 3.74
CA GLY A 98 8.73 22.13 2.55
C GLY A 98 7.71 21.05 2.22
N LEU A 99 6.89 21.35 1.22
CA LEU A 99 5.94 20.39 0.65
C LEU A 99 6.68 19.50 -0.34
N HIS A 100 6.61 18.19 -0.09
CA HIS A 100 7.24 17.18 -0.92
C HIS A 100 6.19 16.18 -1.39
N TRP A 101 6.41 15.62 -2.58
CA TRP A 101 5.62 14.51 -3.07
C TRP A 101 6.48 13.25 -3.14
N SER A 102 5.97 12.15 -2.59
CA SER A 102 6.51 10.81 -2.73
C SER A 102 5.41 9.90 -3.25
N PRO A 103 5.70 8.96 -4.16
CA PRO A 103 4.72 7.93 -4.49
C PRO A 103 4.30 7.20 -3.19
N PRO A 104 3.01 6.86 -3.06
CA PRO A 104 2.52 6.10 -1.92
C PRO A 104 3.18 4.71 -1.84
N SER A 105 3.12 4.11 -0.65
CA SER A 105 3.58 2.74 -0.39
C SER A 105 2.95 1.77 -1.40
N PRO A 106 3.69 0.80 -1.98
CA PRO A 106 4.99 0.25 -1.54
C PRO A 106 6.23 0.83 -2.24
N ILE A 107 6.06 1.74 -3.20
CA ILE A 107 7.18 2.20 -4.04
C ILE A 107 7.99 3.29 -3.33
N GLY A 108 7.33 4.13 -2.54
CA GLY A 108 7.95 5.20 -1.77
C GLY A 108 7.71 5.02 -0.27
N GLU A 109 8.76 5.22 0.51
CA GLU A 109 8.71 5.32 1.97
C GLU A 109 9.38 6.64 2.38
N VAL A 110 8.86 7.29 3.42
CA VAL A 110 9.37 8.56 3.92
C VAL A 110 9.79 8.36 5.35
N VAL A 111 11.09 8.50 5.62
CA VAL A 111 11.64 8.45 6.98
C VAL A 111 11.96 9.87 7.42
N LYS A 112 11.30 10.32 8.50
CA LYS A 112 11.55 11.61 9.13
C LYS A 112 12.52 11.43 10.29
N ILE A 113 13.52 12.31 10.38
CA ILE A 113 14.54 12.30 11.42
C ILE A 113 14.59 13.71 12.03
N PRO A 114 14.27 13.87 13.32
CA PRO A 114 14.38 15.16 13.98
C PRO A 114 15.87 15.46 14.20
N ILE A 115 16.35 16.55 13.59
CA ILE A 115 17.75 17.01 13.69
C ILE A 115 17.89 18.22 14.62
N GLY A 116 16.79 18.95 14.88
CA GLY A 116 16.80 20.15 15.71
C GLY A 116 16.73 19.90 17.23
N GLU A 117 16.61 18.64 17.65
CA GLU A 117 16.46 18.27 19.06
C GLU A 117 17.75 17.65 19.61
N THR A 118 18.24 18.17 20.74
CA THR A 118 19.36 17.56 21.46
C THR A 118 18.86 16.31 22.17
N ARG A 119 19.43 15.16 21.84
CA ARG A 119 19.10 13.90 22.51
C ARG A 119 20.04 13.67 23.68
N SER A 120 19.50 13.17 24.79
CA SER A 120 20.26 12.79 25.97
C SER A 120 20.16 11.30 26.18
N ILE A 121 21.29 10.63 26.33
CA ILE A 121 21.36 9.22 26.71
C ILE A 121 22.10 9.13 28.02
N VAL A 122 21.53 8.33 28.93
CA VAL A 122 22.15 7.99 30.22
C VAL A 122 22.65 6.55 30.10
N ALA A 123 23.96 6.38 30.27
CA ALA A 123 24.59 5.08 30.38
C ALA A 123 24.70 4.71 31.86
N THR A 124 24.02 3.64 32.22
CA THR A 124 23.87 3.13 33.61
C THR A 124 24.56 1.77 33.77
N ASN A 125 25.34 1.35 32.76
CA ASN A 125 25.92 0.01 32.70
C ASN A 125 26.93 -0.28 33.82
N CYS A 126 27.62 0.76 34.29
CA CYS A 126 28.56 0.68 35.39
C CYS A 126 27.98 1.27 36.68
N TRP A 127 26.65 1.32 36.82
CA TRP A 127 25.96 1.87 37.97
C TRP A 127 25.27 0.78 38.79
N TYR A 128 25.07 1.03 40.08
CA TYR A 128 24.34 0.10 40.95
C TYR A 128 22.85 0.04 40.57
N ALA A 129 22.18 -1.06 40.92
CA ALA A 129 20.78 -1.24 40.61
C ALA A 129 19.91 -0.20 41.34
N THR A 130 19.22 0.65 40.57
CA THR A 130 18.32 1.69 41.09
C THR A 130 16.91 1.42 40.57
N THR A 131 15.88 1.63 41.40
CA THR A 131 14.50 1.54 40.92
C THR A 131 14.10 2.85 40.23
N PRO A 132 13.18 2.84 39.25
CA PRO A 132 12.76 4.06 38.56
C PRO A 132 12.28 5.16 39.51
N GLU A 133 11.64 4.80 40.62
CA GLU A 133 11.17 5.76 41.63
C GLU A 133 12.34 6.49 42.31
N MET A 134 13.41 5.78 42.63
CA MET A 134 14.64 6.34 43.22
C MET A 134 15.40 7.23 42.23
N GLU A 135 15.43 6.86 40.94
CA GLU A 135 16.06 7.71 39.91
C GLU A 135 15.35 9.05 39.76
N ILE A 136 14.02 9.08 39.87
CA ILE A 136 13.21 10.30 39.76
C ILE A 136 13.37 11.17 41.02
N SER A 137 13.43 10.55 42.21
CA SER A 137 13.62 11.29 43.47
C SER A 137 15.07 11.72 43.71
N GLY A 138 16.03 11.15 42.98
CA GLY A 138 17.47 11.36 43.21
C GLY A 138 17.97 10.68 44.49
N GLU A 139 17.18 9.78 45.05
CA GLU A 139 17.54 9.03 46.26
C GLU A 139 18.46 7.87 45.90
N LEU A 140 19.53 7.70 46.68
CA LEU A 140 20.45 6.58 46.49
C LEU A 140 19.91 5.37 47.27
N PRO A 141 20.02 4.14 46.72
CA PRO A 141 19.65 2.95 47.46
C PRO A 141 20.51 2.82 48.71
N PHE A 142 19.95 2.18 49.73
CA PHE A 142 20.66 1.91 50.97
C PHE A 142 21.95 1.13 50.67
N ALA A 143 23.09 1.64 51.15
CA ALA A 143 24.38 1.02 50.93
C ALA A 143 24.39 -0.41 51.51
N ALA A 144 24.43 -1.41 50.62
CA ALA A 144 24.56 -2.79 51.04
C ALA A 144 25.96 -3.05 51.61
N ALA A 145 26.07 -3.97 52.57
CA ALA A 145 27.35 -4.32 53.18
C ALA A 145 28.33 -5.02 52.22
N SER A 146 27.83 -5.51 51.07
CA SER A 146 28.63 -6.16 50.03
C SER A 146 28.09 -5.82 48.65
N PHE A 147 28.99 -5.64 47.70
CA PHE A 147 28.71 -5.53 46.28
C PHE A 147 28.06 -6.83 45.75
N ARG A 148 27.10 -6.72 44.82
CA ARG A 148 26.37 -7.86 44.24
C ARG A 148 26.69 -8.02 42.74
N PRO A 149 27.65 -8.89 42.38
CA PRO A 149 27.98 -9.14 40.97
C PRO A 149 26.76 -9.63 40.18
N GLY A 150 26.57 -9.10 38.97
CA GLY A 150 25.46 -9.45 38.08
C GLY A 150 24.14 -8.72 38.34
N VAL A 151 24.05 -7.97 39.45
CA VAL A 151 22.94 -7.03 39.71
C VAL A 151 23.44 -5.60 39.63
N ASP A 152 24.56 -5.30 40.29
CA ASP A 152 25.17 -3.98 40.27
C ASP A 152 26.20 -3.88 39.13
N GLY A 153 26.07 -2.86 38.31
CA GLY A 153 27.06 -2.48 37.31
C GLY A 153 28.27 -1.83 37.96
N TYR A 154 29.46 -2.08 37.42
CA TYR A 154 30.72 -1.57 37.95
C TYR A 154 31.78 -1.42 36.86
N ALA A 155 32.75 -0.54 37.11
CA ALA A 155 33.98 -0.43 36.34
C ALA A 155 35.18 -0.73 37.24
N ILE A 156 36.20 -1.39 36.68
CA ILE A 156 37.48 -1.65 37.35
C ILE A 156 38.50 -0.66 36.82
N THR A 157 39.19 0.03 37.72
CA THR A 157 40.30 0.94 37.40
C THR A 157 41.64 0.20 37.37
N SER A 158 42.69 0.85 36.85
CA SER A 158 44.01 0.23 36.70
C SER A 158 44.69 -0.15 38.02
N ASP A 159 44.29 0.47 39.12
CA ASP A 159 44.74 0.20 40.49
C ASP A 159 43.86 -0.83 41.22
N GLU A 160 43.08 -1.63 40.47
CA GLU A 160 42.20 -2.70 40.98
C GLU A 160 41.05 -2.22 41.88
N ASN A 161 40.72 -0.92 41.82
CA ASN A 161 39.55 -0.40 42.52
C ASN A 161 38.27 -0.63 41.70
N ILE A 162 37.17 -0.85 42.42
CA ILE A 162 35.83 -0.96 41.85
C ILE A 162 35.13 0.37 42.05
N ILE A 163 34.65 0.96 40.95
CA ILE A 163 33.92 2.22 40.97
C ILE A 163 32.58 2.08 40.27
N HIS A 164 31.61 2.90 40.70
CA HIS A 164 30.37 3.10 39.98
C HIS A 164 30.46 4.35 39.12
N VAL A 165 30.09 4.22 37.84
CA VAL A 165 30.17 5.29 36.86
C VAL A 165 28.80 5.44 36.19
N ARG A 166 28.34 6.68 36.14
CA ARG A 166 27.18 7.11 35.37
C ARG A 166 27.65 8.16 34.38
N ALA A 167 27.31 7.97 33.11
CA ALA A 167 27.66 8.90 32.05
C ALA A 167 26.39 9.43 31.38
N ASP A 168 26.27 10.75 31.32
CA ASP A 168 25.19 11.44 30.60
C ASP A 168 25.79 12.06 29.32
N ALA A 169 25.41 11.53 28.17
CA ALA A 169 25.85 12.03 26.87
C ALA A 169 24.72 12.77 26.16
N LYS A 170 24.99 14.02 25.76
CA LYS A 170 24.11 14.83 24.93
C LYS A 170 24.69 14.96 23.53
N TYR A 171 23.91 14.66 22.51
CA TYR A 171 24.36 14.71 21.13
C TYR A 171 23.30 15.29 20.19
N LEU A 172 23.77 15.82 19.06
CA LEU A 172 22.98 16.35 17.96
C LEU A 172 23.29 15.55 16.69
N ILE A 173 22.26 15.30 15.89
CA ILE A 173 22.41 14.54 14.65
C ILE A 173 22.94 15.49 13.57
N SER A 174 24.24 15.37 13.27
CA SER A 174 24.87 16.18 12.21
C SER A 174 24.60 15.61 10.81
N GLU A 175 24.63 14.28 10.66
CA GLU A 175 24.39 13.61 9.38
C GLU A 175 23.28 12.55 9.49
N PRO A 176 22.03 12.88 9.13
CA PRO A 176 20.87 12.02 9.38
C PRO A 176 20.87 10.73 8.54
N VAL A 177 21.43 10.78 7.33
CA VAL A 177 21.52 9.61 6.44
C VAL A 177 22.42 8.54 7.07
N SER A 178 23.64 8.92 7.45
CA SER A 178 24.60 8.01 8.09
C SER A 178 24.06 7.48 9.41
N PHE A 179 23.40 8.32 10.21
CA PHE A 179 22.78 7.92 11.48
C PHE A 179 21.74 6.81 11.31
N LYS A 180 20.87 6.88 10.30
CA LYS A 180 19.79 5.90 10.10
C LYS A 180 20.21 4.64 9.35
N PHE A 181 21.17 4.72 8.43
CA PHE A 181 21.51 3.61 7.52
C PHE A 181 22.79 2.87 7.88
N ASN A 182 23.75 3.49 8.59
CA ASN A 182 25.02 2.82 8.92
C ASN A 182 24.97 2.06 10.25
N PHE A 183 24.02 2.38 11.12
CA PHE A 183 23.89 1.80 12.45
C PHE A 183 22.54 1.12 12.62
N LEU A 184 22.53 -0.04 13.26
CA LEU A 184 21.30 -0.76 13.61
C LEU A 184 20.52 -0.02 14.70
N ASP A 185 21.22 0.40 15.75
CA ASP A 185 20.67 1.15 16.87
C ASP A 185 21.76 1.97 17.56
N VAL A 186 21.78 3.28 17.28
CA VAL A 186 22.78 4.19 17.85
C VAL A 186 22.54 4.39 19.34
N GLU A 187 21.30 4.36 19.80
CA GLU A 187 20.97 4.66 21.20
C GLU A 187 21.43 3.52 22.11
N ASN A 188 21.19 2.27 21.70
CA ASN A 188 21.70 1.10 22.40
C ASN A 188 23.23 1.02 22.33
N LEU A 189 23.85 1.41 21.21
CA LEU A 189 25.31 1.46 21.12
C LEU A 189 25.87 2.48 22.11
N LEU A 190 25.35 3.71 22.12
CA LEU A 190 25.81 4.77 23.01
C LEU A 190 25.57 4.41 24.48
N ARG A 191 24.42 3.82 24.82
CA ARG A 191 24.14 3.35 26.19
C ARG A 191 25.15 2.30 26.67
N ASN A 192 25.69 1.48 25.76
CA ASN A 192 26.59 0.39 26.10
C ASN A 192 28.09 0.70 25.97
N ALA A 193 28.45 1.65 25.12
CA ALA A 193 29.84 2.02 24.86
C ALA A 193 30.37 3.09 25.82
N LEU A 194 29.48 3.83 26.48
CA LEU A 194 29.79 4.81 27.52
C LEU A 194 29.88 4.13 28.90
#